data_AF-A0A9D6WYZ0-F1
#
_entry.id   AF-A0A9D6WYZ0-F1
#
_cell.length_a   1.000
_cell.length_b   1.000
_cell.length_c   1.000
_cell.angle_alpha   90.00
_cell.angle_beta   90.00
_cell.angle_gamma   90.00
#
_symmetry.space_group_name_H-M   'P 1'
#
loop_
_entity.id
_entity.type
_entity.pdbx_description
1 polymer ?
#
loop_
_entity_poly.entity_id
_entity_poly.type
_entity_poly.pdbx_seq_one_letter_code
_entity_poly.pdbx_strand_id
1 'polypeptide(L)'
;MKTRSKIARSTFWAGAAAALASATAAALLAACGAPTLGTPPAATVVQAAFNIDAALARYRALLGPDNGGEPGGKPAGRREINWDGVPDAVAAPNFMPADFFNAAQAPRARGAHFTTPGTGVQASAKSGNPTGTAVRFGHINPSYAAIFKTSSPERLFSPVGSNIVDLTFFVPGTRTPAAVRGFGAVYTDVDRPHTSFEYFDRDNRSLGRYAVPVANEGLSFLGVVFERAVVARVRIEYGSTALGPNDGPDADVSVMDDFIYGEPQALGPKASSGY
;
A
#
# COMPACT_ATOMS: atom_id res chain seq x y z
N MET A 1 -15.49 76.06 37.36
CA MET A 1 -15.16 76.79 38.61
C MET A 1 -14.32 75.87 39.49
N LYS A 2 -13.06 76.27 39.80
CA LYS A 2 -12.09 75.70 40.77
C LYS A 2 -11.58 74.28 40.44
N THR A 3 -10.39 74.06 39.86
CA THR A 3 -9.00 74.34 40.28
C THR A 3 -8.59 73.71 41.62
N ARG A 4 -7.60 72.78 41.58
CA ARG A 4 -6.48 72.51 42.52
C ARG A 4 -5.99 71.07 42.22
N SER A 5 -4.83 70.78 41.62
CA SER A 5 -3.42 71.11 41.91
C SER A 5 -2.96 70.78 43.34
N LYS A 6 -2.00 69.83 43.44
CA LYS A 6 -0.84 69.72 44.35
C LYS A 6 -0.03 68.48 43.95
N ILE A 7 1.06 68.60 43.17
CA ILE A 7 2.45 68.92 43.54
C ILE A 7 3.10 67.85 44.43
N ALA A 8 4.11 67.16 43.88
CA ALA A 8 5.46 66.94 44.44
C ALA A 8 6.15 65.81 43.64
N ARG A 9 7.45 65.78 43.33
CA ARG A 9 8.57 66.72 43.41
C ARG A 9 9.60 66.15 42.42
N SER A 10 10.37 67.05 41.82
CA SER A 10 11.64 66.80 41.14
C SER A 10 12.59 65.99 42.06
N THR A 11 13.57 65.22 41.59
CA THR A 11 14.73 65.59 40.77
C THR A 11 15.66 64.35 40.77
N PHE A 12 16.56 64.29 39.79
CA PHE A 12 17.97 63.83 39.87
C PHE A 12 18.40 62.80 38.79
N TRP A 13 19.07 63.38 37.78
CA TRP A 13 20.38 63.02 37.25
C TRP A 13 20.53 61.91 36.19
N ALA A 14 21.33 62.30 35.20
CA ALA A 14 21.75 61.57 34.02
C ALA A 14 22.69 60.41 34.36
N GLY A 15 22.67 59.38 33.51
CA GLY A 15 23.67 58.33 33.47
C GLY A 15 23.53 57.53 32.18
N ALA A 16 24.45 57.77 31.24
CA ALA A 16 24.56 57.05 29.99
C ALA A 16 24.83 55.55 30.22
N ALA A 17 24.30 54.68 29.35
CA ALA A 17 24.73 53.29 29.25
C ALA A 17 24.76 52.80 27.79
N ALA A 18 26.00 52.69 27.32
CA ALA A 18 26.58 51.84 26.28
C ALA A 18 25.66 50.92 25.45
N ALA A 19 25.80 51.05 24.12
CA ALA A 19 25.39 50.03 23.15
C ALA A 19 26.32 48.81 23.23
N LEU A 20 25.75 47.62 23.48
CA LEU A 20 26.43 46.33 23.37
C LEU A 20 26.22 45.76 21.97
N ALA A 21 27.31 45.60 21.22
CA ALA A 21 27.35 44.81 20.00
C ALA A 21 27.56 43.33 20.36
N SER A 22 26.61 42.47 20.01
CA SER A 22 26.73 41.02 20.18
C SER A 22 27.38 40.40 18.94
N ALA A 23 28.56 39.82 19.10
CA ALA A 23 29.22 38.99 18.10
C ALA A 23 28.66 37.56 18.16
N THR A 24 28.10 37.08 17.05
CA THR A 24 27.67 35.68 16.88
C THR A 24 28.84 34.82 16.41
N ALA A 25 29.27 33.88 17.24
CA ALA A 25 30.22 32.85 16.85
C ALA A 25 29.49 31.74 16.08
N ALA A 26 29.88 31.50 14.83
CA ALA A 26 29.40 30.38 14.04
C ALA A 26 30.18 29.10 14.42
N ALA A 27 29.51 28.15 15.07
CA ALA A 27 30.05 26.82 15.31
C ALA A 27 29.91 25.97 14.04
N LEU A 28 31.04 25.59 13.44
CA LEU A 28 31.10 24.56 12.38
C LEU A 28 30.87 23.19 13.02
N LEU A 29 29.63 22.69 12.93
CA LEU A 29 29.33 21.28 13.19
C LEU A 29 29.77 20.46 11.98
N ALA A 30 30.82 19.66 12.15
CA ALA A 30 31.19 18.63 11.20
C ALA A 30 30.05 17.60 11.12
N ALA A 31 29.33 17.57 10.00
CA ALA A 31 28.31 16.56 9.74
C ALA A 31 29.00 15.21 9.51
N CYS A 32 28.88 14.30 10.47
CA CYS A 32 29.16 12.89 10.25
C CYS A 32 28.26 12.41 9.10
N GLY A 33 28.87 11.87 8.04
CA GLY A 33 28.18 11.45 6.83
C GLY A 33 27.04 10.48 7.13
N ALA A 34 25.81 10.96 7.04
CA ALA A 34 24.65 10.10 6.88
C ALA A 34 24.84 9.33 5.56
N PRO A 35 24.53 8.01 5.51
CA PRO A 35 24.51 7.31 4.25
C PRO A 35 23.55 8.05 3.32
N THR A 36 24.06 8.51 2.18
CA THR A 36 23.25 9.09 1.12
C THR A 36 22.28 8.02 0.66
N LEU A 37 21.03 8.08 1.13
CA LEU A 37 19.92 7.37 0.49
C LEU A 37 19.91 7.85 -0.97
N GLY A 38 20.23 6.96 -1.91
CA GLY A 38 20.20 7.29 -3.33
C GLY A 38 18.83 7.86 -3.69
N THR A 39 18.78 8.78 -4.65
CA THR A 39 17.53 9.34 -5.14
C THR A 39 16.57 8.19 -5.51
N PRO A 40 15.34 8.14 -4.95
CA PRO A 40 14.38 7.10 -5.29
C PRO A 40 14.17 7.05 -6.81
N PRO A 41 14.00 5.86 -7.40
CA PRO A 41 13.74 5.76 -8.83
C PRO A 41 12.49 6.56 -9.20
N ALA A 42 12.50 7.16 -10.39
CA ALA A 42 11.34 7.90 -10.90
C ALA A 42 10.11 6.97 -10.96
N ALA A 43 8.99 7.48 -10.46
CA ALA A 43 7.73 6.73 -10.35
C ALA A 43 6.53 7.62 -10.70
N THR A 44 5.55 7.02 -11.38
CA THR A 44 4.25 7.62 -11.64
C THR A 44 3.23 7.03 -10.68
N VAL A 45 2.61 7.90 -9.88
CA VAL A 45 1.53 7.53 -8.95
C VAL A 45 0.17 7.79 -9.60
N VAL A 46 -0.71 6.79 -9.56
CA VAL A 46 -2.12 6.91 -9.95
C VAL A 46 -2.96 6.56 -8.73
N GLN A 47 -3.87 7.46 -8.36
CA GLN A 47 -4.69 7.30 -7.17
C GLN A 47 -6.08 7.89 -7.38
N ALA A 48 -7.08 7.32 -6.73
CA ALA A 48 -8.45 7.82 -6.69
C ALA A 48 -9.19 7.34 -5.44
N ALA A 49 -10.21 8.08 -5.03
CA ALA A 49 -11.12 7.75 -3.95
C ALA A 49 -12.56 7.83 -4.47
N PHE A 50 -13.44 6.98 -3.95
CA PHE A 50 -14.84 6.81 -4.33
C PHE A 50 -15.03 6.34 -5.79
N ASN A 51 -14.86 7.21 -6.78
CA ASN A 51 -14.90 6.83 -8.20
C ASN A 51 -13.48 6.56 -8.71
N ILE A 52 -13.19 5.29 -8.97
CA ILE A 52 -11.85 4.81 -9.35
C ILE A 52 -11.71 4.46 -10.83
N ASP A 53 -12.77 4.57 -11.64
CA ASP A 53 -12.80 4.05 -13.01
C ASP A 53 -11.73 4.66 -13.90
N ALA A 54 -11.61 5.99 -13.88
CA ALA A 54 -10.62 6.71 -14.66
C ALA A 54 -9.18 6.39 -14.22
N ALA A 55 -8.97 6.16 -12.91
CA ALA A 55 -7.68 5.79 -12.36
C ALA A 55 -7.28 4.36 -12.77
N LEU A 56 -8.21 3.41 -12.70
CA LEU A 56 -8.02 2.05 -13.18
C LEU A 56 -7.70 2.03 -14.68
N ALA A 57 -8.48 2.76 -15.50
CA ALA A 57 -8.23 2.86 -16.93
C ALA A 57 -6.84 3.45 -17.23
N ARG A 58 -6.46 4.53 -16.55
CA ARG A 58 -5.13 5.14 -16.67
C ARG A 58 -4.03 4.17 -16.26
N TYR A 59 -4.18 3.48 -15.14
CA TYR A 59 -3.18 2.57 -14.63
C TYR A 59 -2.99 1.34 -15.53
N ARG A 60 -4.08 0.76 -16.03
CA ARG A 60 -4.06 -0.31 -17.03
C ARG A 60 -3.36 0.14 -18.32
N ALA A 61 -3.63 1.36 -18.80
CA ALA A 61 -2.96 1.93 -19.96
C ALA A 61 -1.44 2.12 -19.76
N LEU A 62 -1.02 2.55 -18.55
CA LEU A 62 0.40 2.69 -18.21
C LEU A 62 1.14 1.35 -18.20
N LEU A 63 0.48 0.23 -17.86
CA LEU A 63 1.09 -1.09 -17.81
C LEU A 63 1.08 -1.81 -19.18
N GLY A 64 0.05 -1.59 -19.98
CA GLY A 64 -0.14 -2.26 -21.28
C GLY A 64 -1.19 -3.39 -21.20
N PRO A 65 -1.34 -4.23 -22.23
CA PRO A 65 -2.41 -5.22 -22.34
C PRO A 65 -2.38 -6.27 -21.22
N ASP A 66 -3.55 -6.83 -20.87
CA ASP A 66 -3.66 -7.95 -19.93
C ASP A 66 -3.20 -9.24 -20.60
N ASN A 67 -2.21 -9.89 -19.99
CA ASN A 67 -1.64 -11.15 -20.45
C ASN A 67 -2.37 -12.38 -19.90
N GLY A 68 -3.42 -12.18 -19.09
CA GLY A 68 -4.29 -13.24 -18.60
C GLY A 68 -3.60 -14.20 -17.63
N GLY A 69 -4.07 -15.44 -17.60
CA GLY A 69 -3.65 -16.46 -16.64
C GLY A 69 -2.70 -17.54 -17.17
N GLU A 70 -2.16 -17.35 -18.37
CA GLU A 70 -1.30 -18.34 -19.04
C GLU A 70 0.12 -18.36 -18.47
N PRO A 71 0.76 -19.55 -18.36
CA PRO A 71 2.12 -19.68 -17.87
C PRO A 71 3.15 -19.06 -18.83
N GLY A 72 4.32 -18.76 -18.28
CA GLY A 72 5.41 -18.10 -18.98
C GLY A 72 5.29 -16.58 -18.99
N GLY A 73 6.45 -15.91 -18.93
CA GLY A 73 6.54 -14.46 -19.00
C GLY A 73 6.30 -13.93 -20.41
N LYS A 74 5.67 -12.75 -20.51
CA LYS A 74 5.58 -11.97 -21.76
C LYS A 74 6.60 -10.82 -21.76
N PRO A 75 6.98 -10.25 -22.92
CA PRO A 75 7.92 -9.13 -22.96
C PRO A 75 7.42 -7.84 -22.30
N ALA A 76 6.10 -7.63 -22.29
CA ALA A 76 5.44 -6.45 -21.74
C ALA A 76 3.98 -6.77 -21.38
N GLY A 77 3.26 -5.78 -20.85
CA GLY A 77 1.86 -5.90 -20.46
C GLY A 77 1.68 -6.00 -18.94
N ARG A 78 0.55 -6.57 -18.53
CA ARG A 78 0.14 -6.66 -17.13
C ARG A 78 -0.55 -7.99 -16.82
N ARG A 79 -0.74 -8.26 -15.54
CA ARG A 79 -1.58 -9.32 -14.99
C ARG A 79 -2.57 -8.71 -14.00
N GLU A 80 -3.77 -9.28 -13.93
CA GLU A 80 -4.81 -8.88 -12.97
C GLU A 80 -5.28 -10.06 -12.12
N ILE A 81 -5.78 -9.81 -10.91
CA ILE A 81 -6.40 -10.81 -10.02
C ILE A 81 -7.68 -10.20 -9.44
N ASN A 82 -8.82 -10.87 -9.60
CA ASN A 82 -10.15 -10.40 -9.16
C ASN A 82 -10.87 -11.34 -8.18
N TRP A 83 -10.16 -12.33 -7.61
CA TRP A 83 -10.61 -13.28 -6.56
C TRP A 83 -11.82 -14.18 -6.86
N ASP A 84 -12.71 -13.84 -7.79
CA ASP A 84 -13.97 -14.54 -8.06
C ASP A 84 -13.79 -15.95 -8.60
N GLY A 85 -12.66 -16.18 -9.27
CA GLY A 85 -12.25 -17.50 -9.75
C GLY A 85 -11.75 -18.43 -8.63
N VAL A 86 -11.65 -17.97 -7.38
CA VAL A 86 -11.22 -18.81 -6.25
C VAL A 86 -12.33 -19.80 -5.89
N PRO A 87 -12.09 -21.12 -5.97
CA PRO A 87 -13.07 -22.14 -5.61
C PRO A 87 -13.48 -22.06 -4.15
N ASP A 88 -14.75 -22.37 -3.87
CA ASP A 88 -15.33 -22.30 -2.51
C ASP A 88 -14.56 -23.15 -1.49
N ALA A 89 -13.96 -24.27 -1.92
CA ALA A 89 -13.14 -25.15 -1.08
C ALA A 89 -11.85 -24.49 -0.54
N VAL A 90 -11.39 -23.41 -1.15
CA VAL A 90 -10.19 -22.65 -0.75
C VAL A 90 -10.47 -21.16 -0.56
N ALA A 91 -11.75 -20.82 -0.38
CA ALA A 91 -12.19 -19.50 0.06
C ALA A 91 -12.75 -19.58 1.49
N ALA A 92 -13.02 -18.42 2.09
CA ALA A 92 -13.54 -18.30 3.43
C ALA A 92 -14.71 -19.30 3.67
N PRO A 93 -14.66 -20.06 4.78
CA PRO A 93 -13.80 -19.86 5.94
C PRO A 93 -12.40 -20.52 5.82
N ASN A 94 -12.09 -21.13 4.67
CA ASN A 94 -10.80 -21.75 4.42
C ASN A 94 -9.75 -20.72 3.99
N PHE A 95 -8.49 -21.02 4.30
CA PHE A 95 -7.35 -20.27 3.77
C PHE A 95 -7.09 -20.63 2.32
N MET A 96 -6.77 -19.61 1.54
CA MET A 96 -6.29 -19.80 0.17
C MET A 96 -4.78 -20.11 0.21
N PRO A 97 -4.29 -21.08 -0.57
CA PRO A 97 -2.86 -21.31 -0.71
C PRO A 97 -2.11 -20.04 -1.14
N ALA A 98 -0.95 -19.79 -0.52
CA ALA A 98 -0.12 -18.62 -0.76
C ALA A 98 0.30 -18.44 -2.23
N ASP A 99 0.45 -19.55 -2.96
CA ASP A 99 0.86 -19.62 -4.36
C ASP A 99 -0.33 -19.87 -5.31
N PHE A 100 -1.57 -19.67 -4.85
CA PHE A 100 -2.76 -19.96 -5.66
C PHE A 100 -2.75 -19.25 -7.03
N PHE A 101 -2.19 -18.04 -7.12
CA PHE A 101 -2.03 -17.28 -8.36
C PHE A 101 -0.63 -17.39 -9.00
N ASN A 102 0.09 -18.48 -8.71
CA ASN A 102 1.31 -18.90 -9.40
C ASN A 102 1.28 -20.40 -9.77
N ALA A 103 0.11 -20.92 -10.13
CA ALA A 103 0.00 -22.30 -10.59
C ALA A 103 0.77 -22.53 -11.89
N ALA A 104 1.29 -23.74 -12.10
CA ALA A 104 2.02 -24.10 -13.32
C ALA A 104 1.15 -24.13 -14.60
N GLN A 105 -0.17 -24.08 -14.46
CA GLN A 105 -1.12 -24.11 -15.57
C GLN A 105 -2.11 -22.94 -15.49
N ALA A 106 -2.69 -22.62 -16.65
CA ALA A 106 -3.81 -21.70 -16.76
C ALA A 106 -5.03 -22.16 -15.93
N PRO A 107 -5.88 -21.23 -15.47
CA PRO A 107 -5.82 -19.77 -15.67
C PRO A 107 -5.14 -19.04 -14.50
N ARG A 108 -4.35 -19.75 -13.68
CA ARG A 108 -3.81 -19.23 -12.41
C ARG A 108 -2.33 -18.92 -12.45
N ALA A 109 -1.67 -19.08 -13.60
CA ALA A 109 -0.27 -18.72 -13.74
C ALA A 109 -0.15 -17.20 -13.89
N ARG A 110 -0.09 -16.48 -12.77
CA ARG A 110 0.03 -15.01 -12.74
C ARG A 110 1.27 -14.52 -12.00
N GLY A 111 2.06 -15.43 -11.41
CA GLY A 111 3.32 -15.10 -10.77
C GLY A 111 3.21 -14.49 -9.38
N ALA A 112 2.02 -14.46 -8.77
CA ALA A 112 1.81 -13.84 -7.46
C ALA A 112 1.95 -14.87 -6.33
N HIS A 113 2.68 -14.50 -5.28
CA HIS A 113 2.82 -15.28 -4.06
C HIS A 113 2.62 -14.38 -2.83
N PHE A 114 1.76 -14.81 -1.92
CA PHE A 114 1.34 -14.01 -0.77
C PHE A 114 1.87 -14.60 0.54
N THR A 115 2.49 -13.77 1.36
CA THR A 115 2.78 -14.12 2.75
C THR A 115 2.21 -13.08 3.69
N THR A 116 2.00 -13.46 4.94
CA THR A 116 1.51 -12.57 5.99
C THR A 116 2.15 -12.99 7.31
N PRO A 117 2.43 -12.05 8.24
CA PRO A 117 2.80 -12.42 9.61
C PRO A 117 1.62 -13.02 10.40
N GLY A 118 0.41 -12.96 9.85
CA GLY A 118 -0.78 -13.59 10.42
C GLY A 118 -0.86 -15.09 10.12
N THR A 119 -2.07 -15.64 10.21
CA THR A 119 -2.31 -17.09 10.03
C THR A 119 -2.38 -17.51 8.57
N GLY A 120 -2.74 -16.59 7.67
CA GLY A 120 -2.86 -16.85 6.24
C GLY A 120 -3.68 -15.78 5.53
N VAL A 121 -3.93 -16.00 4.24
CA VAL A 121 -4.74 -15.12 3.41
C VAL A 121 -6.04 -15.81 3.01
N GLN A 122 -7.10 -15.03 2.84
CA GLN A 122 -8.40 -15.53 2.44
C GLN A 122 -8.97 -14.71 1.28
N ALA A 123 -9.64 -15.40 0.37
CA ALA A 123 -10.70 -14.79 -0.42
C ALA A 123 -12.02 -14.90 0.37
N SER A 124 -12.79 -13.83 0.50
CA SER A 124 -14.07 -13.84 1.19
C SER A 124 -15.06 -14.78 0.51
N ALA A 125 -16.08 -15.27 1.22
CA ALA A 125 -17.15 -16.07 0.63
C ALA A 125 -17.94 -15.28 -0.43
N LYS A 126 -18.62 -16.00 -1.32
CA LYS A 126 -19.57 -15.48 -2.31
C LYS A 126 -21.00 -15.92 -1.99
N SER A 127 -22.00 -15.26 -2.53
CA SER A 127 -23.40 -15.66 -2.39
C SER A 127 -23.62 -17.07 -2.94
N GLY A 128 -24.47 -17.85 -2.26
CA GLY A 128 -24.77 -19.23 -2.63
C GLY A 128 -23.63 -20.23 -2.44
N ASN A 129 -22.56 -19.86 -1.72
CA ASN A 129 -21.52 -20.82 -1.35
C ASN A 129 -22.14 -21.99 -0.54
N PRO A 130 -21.64 -23.23 -0.71
CA PRO A 130 -22.25 -24.43 -0.15
C PRO A 130 -22.18 -24.51 1.39
N THR A 131 -21.31 -23.72 2.02
CA THR A 131 -21.12 -23.70 3.47
C THR A 131 -21.95 -22.63 4.17
N GLY A 132 -22.76 -21.85 3.45
CA GLY A 132 -23.56 -20.77 4.03
C GLY A 132 -22.71 -19.67 4.70
N THR A 133 -21.44 -19.57 4.35
CA THR A 133 -20.50 -18.61 4.95
C THR A 133 -20.82 -17.20 4.49
N ALA A 134 -20.86 -16.25 5.41
CA ALA A 134 -21.20 -14.88 5.08
C ALA A 134 -20.13 -14.22 4.18
N VAL A 135 -20.61 -13.52 3.16
CA VAL A 135 -19.80 -12.80 2.14
C VAL A 135 -19.00 -11.66 2.76
N ARG A 136 -18.01 -11.13 2.01
CA ARG A 136 -17.26 -9.92 2.39
C ARG A 136 -16.74 -9.96 3.84
N PHE A 137 -16.18 -11.11 4.22
CA PHE A 137 -15.67 -11.40 5.57
C PHE A 137 -16.69 -11.27 6.71
N GLY A 138 -17.99 -11.27 6.39
CA GLY A 138 -19.09 -11.24 7.36
C GLY A 138 -19.08 -12.39 8.37
N HIS A 139 -18.39 -13.49 8.04
CA HIS A 139 -18.22 -14.64 8.94
C HIS A 139 -17.20 -14.36 10.06
N ILE A 140 -16.33 -13.36 9.90
CA ILE A 140 -15.41 -12.87 10.93
C ILE A 140 -16.11 -11.79 11.75
N ASN A 141 -16.72 -10.81 11.08
CA ASN A 141 -17.54 -9.80 11.73
C ASN A 141 -18.76 -9.48 10.85
N PRO A 142 -20.00 -9.70 11.34
CA PRO A 142 -21.22 -9.47 10.57
C PRO A 142 -21.39 -8.04 10.04
N SER A 143 -20.80 -7.03 10.68
CA SER A 143 -20.90 -5.63 10.23
C SER A 143 -20.20 -5.37 8.90
N TYR A 144 -19.17 -6.15 8.55
CA TYR A 144 -18.36 -5.95 7.35
C TYR A 144 -19.14 -6.04 6.04
N ALA A 145 -20.18 -6.88 5.99
CA ALA A 145 -21.02 -7.01 4.80
C ALA A 145 -21.83 -5.74 4.49
N ALA A 146 -21.95 -4.80 5.43
CA ALA A 146 -22.61 -3.51 5.20
C ALA A 146 -21.66 -2.45 4.63
N ILE A 147 -20.38 -2.48 5.00
CA ILE A 147 -19.40 -1.40 4.72
C ILE A 147 -18.47 -1.72 3.54
N PHE A 148 -18.12 -3.00 3.33
CA PHE A 148 -17.22 -3.38 2.23
C PHE A 148 -17.94 -3.38 0.87
N LYS A 149 -17.36 -2.68 -0.10
CA LYS A 149 -17.80 -2.60 -1.49
C LYS A 149 -16.89 -3.44 -2.39
N THR A 150 -17.40 -3.79 -3.56
CA THR A 150 -16.64 -4.50 -4.61
C THR A 150 -16.55 -3.62 -5.85
N SER A 151 -15.37 -3.53 -6.44
CA SER A 151 -15.14 -3.05 -7.81
C SER A 151 -15.45 -4.12 -8.86
N SER A 152 -15.10 -5.38 -8.56
CA SER A 152 -15.48 -6.59 -9.28
C SER A 152 -16.20 -7.52 -8.30
N PRO A 153 -17.53 -7.69 -8.43
CA PRO A 153 -18.26 -8.57 -7.52
C PRO A 153 -17.93 -10.05 -7.81
N GLU A 154 -17.72 -10.87 -6.79
CA GLU A 154 -18.21 -10.73 -5.41
C GLU A 154 -17.14 -10.91 -4.31
N ARG A 155 -15.99 -11.54 -4.59
CA ARG A 155 -15.02 -11.93 -3.56
C ARG A 155 -14.01 -10.82 -3.29
N LEU A 156 -13.68 -10.62 -2.03
CA LEU A 156 -12.63 -9.71 -1.54
C LEU A 156 -11.44 -10.51 -1.00
N PHE A 157 -10.31 -9.86 -0.78
CA PHE A 157 -9.08 -10.44 -0.28
C PHE A 157 -8.57 -9.72 0.97
N SER A 158 -8.08 -10.50 1.93
CA SER A 158 -7.46 -9.97 3.15
C SER A 158 -6.54 -11.00 3.81
N PRO A 159 -5.47 -10.56 4.51
CA PRO A 159 -4.84 -11.38 5.53
C PRO A 159 -5.78 -11.61 6.71
N VAL A 160 -5.53 -12.68 7.47
CA VAL A 160 -6.19 -12.98 8.75
C VAL A 160 -5.13 -13.07 9.84
N GLY A 161 -5.44 -12.56 11.04
CA GLY A 161 -4.50 -12.53 12.17
C GLY A 161 -3.37 -11.51 12.02
N SER A 162 -3.39 -10.70 10.96
CA SER A 162 -2.59 -9.50 10.80
C SER A 162 -3.30 -8.54 9.84
N ASN A 163 -2.71 -7.37 9.65
CA ASN A 163 -3.14 -6.39 8.66
C ASN A 163 -2.06 -6.15 7.58
N ILE A 164 -1.19 -7.14 7.36
CA ILE A 164 -0.05 -7.03 6.44
C ILE A 164 -0.04 -8.22 5.47
N VAL A 165 0.17 -7.94 4.19
CA VAL A 165 0.58 -8.92 3.18
C VAL A 165 1.90 -8.49 2.56
N ASP A 166 2.84 -9.41 2.47
CA ASP A 166 4.01 -9.26 1.60
C ASP A 166 3.73 -10.06 0.30
N LEU A 167 3.65 -9.35 -0.83
CA LEU A 167 3.47 -9.91 -2.16
C LEU A 167 4.81 -9.97 -2.88
N THR A 168 5.21 -11.16 -3.33
CA THR A 168 6.38 -11.37 -4.18
C THR A 168 6.00 -11.94 -5.54
N PHE A 169 6.90 -11.77 -6.51
CA PHE A 169 6.63 -12.11 -7.90
C PHE A 169 7.56 -13.21 -8.43
N PHE A 170 7.01 -14.05 -9.29
CA PHE A 170 7.70 -15.09 -10.03
C PHE A 170 7.35 -15.00 -11.51
N VAL A 171 8.23 -15.52 -12.37
CA VAL A 171 7.85 -15.77 -13.76
C VAL A 171 6.62 -16.68 -13.74
N PRO A 172 5.52 -16.31 -14.42
CA PRO A 172 4.22 -16.95 -14.20
C PRO A 172 4.26 -18.48 -14.37
N GLY A 173 3.83 -19.19 -13.32
CA GLY A 173 3.77 -20.66 -13.28
C GLY A 173 5.10 -21.34 -12.97
N THR A 174 6.10 -20.60 -12.50
CA THR A 174 7.44 -21.13 -12.18
C THR A 174 7.89 -20.70 -10.78
N ARG A 175 9.08 -21.14 -10.38
CA ARG A 175 9.77 -20.69 -9.15
C ARG A 175 10.88 -19.67 -9.43
N THR A 176 10.99 -19.17 -10.66
CA THR A 176 12.00 -18.16 -11.01
C THR A 176 11.58 -16.81 -10.47
N PRO A 177 12.34 -16.19 -9.54
CA PRO A 177 12.00 -14.89 -8.98
C PRO A 177 11.91 -13.81 -10.06
N ALA A 178 10.95 -12.90 -9.94
CA ALA A 178 10.68 -11.85 -10.90
C ALA A 178 10.54 -10.48 -10.22
N ALA A 179 10.63 -9.43 -11.02
CA ALA A 179 10.19 -8.10 -10.66
C ALA A 179 9.10 -7.62 -11.62
N VAL A 180 8.27 -6.70 -11.15
CA VAL A 180 7.23 -6.04 -11.94
C VAL A 180 7.54 -4.55 -12.10
N ARG A 181 7.00 -3.94 -13.16
CA ARG A 181 7.16 -2.50 -13.42
C ARG A 181 6.32 -1.64 -12.48
N GLY A 182 5.23 -2.19 -11.96
CA GLY A 182 4.35 -1.51 -11.02
C GLY A 182 3.37 -2.47 -10.42
N PHE A 183 2.83 -2.09 -9.27
CA PHE A 183 1.72 -2.77 -8.60
C PHE A 183 0.73 -1.70 -8.11
N GLY A 184 -0.55 -2.01 -8.27
CA GLY A 184 -1.65 -1.22 -7.77
C GLY A 184 -2.84 -2.11 -7.52
N ALA A 185 -3.74 -1.66 -6.66
CA ALA A 185 -4.89 -2.45 -6.29
C ALA A 185 -6.01 -1.58 -5.71
N VAL A 186 -7.18 -2.18 -5.64
CA VAL A 186 -8.39 -1.57 -5.10
C VAL A 186 -8.55 -1.97 -3.64
N TYR A 187 -8.66 -0.97 -2.77
CA TYR A 187 -9.14 -1.14 -1.41
C TYR A 187 -10.63 -0.85 -1.33
N THR A 188 -11.27 -1.46 -0.33
CA THR A 188 -12.56 -1.03 0.19
C THR A 188 -12.39 -0.56 1.63
N ASP A 189 -13.12 0.49 1.97
CA ASP A 189 -13.28 1.00 3.34
C ASP A 189 -11.96 1.46 3.96
N VAL A 190 -11.35 2.47 3.36
CA VAL A 190 -10.14 3.11 3.92
C VAL A 190 -10.56 4.34 4.67
N ASP A 191 -10.50 4.30 5.99
CA ASP A 191 -11.01 5.37 6.85
C ASP A 191 -9.97 6.45 7.16
N ARG A 192 -8.70 6.03 7.23
CA ARG A 192 -7.60 6.88 7.69
C ARG A 192 -6.32 6.63 6.88
N PRO A 193 -5.33 7.54 6.96
CA PRO A 193 -4.04 7.37 6.27
C PRO A 193 -3.12 6.33 6.97
N HIS A 194 -3.66 5.18 7.35
CA HIS A 194 -2.91 4.03 7.87
C HIS A 194 -2.55 3.03 6.77
N THR A 195 -3.37 2.95 5.73
CA THR A 195 -3.23 2.04 4.60
C THR A 195 -2.19 2.53 3.60
N SER A 196 -1.24 1.65 3.25
CA SER A 196 -0.15 2.00 2.34
C SER A 196 0.39 0.81 1.54
N PHE A 197 1.07 1.13 0.45
CA PHE A 197 1.99 0.21 -0.22
C PHE A 197 3.42 0.69 -0.03
N GLU A 198 4.30 -0.22 0.37
CA GLU A 198 5.75 -0.03 0.28
C GLU A 198 6.35 -1.00 -0.74
N TYR A 199 7.10 -0.45 -1.69
CA TYR A 199 7.68 -1.19 -2.80
C TYR A 199 9.15 -1.47 -2.51
N PHE A 200 9.64 -2.66 -2.85
CA PHE A 200 11.02 -3.05 -2.58
C PHE A 200 11.70 -3.64 -3.81
N ASP A 201 12.98 -3.34 -3.98
CA ASP A 201 13.83 -4.00 -4.97
C ASP A 201 14.22 -5.43 -4.56
N ARG A 202 14.96 -6.10 -5.44
CA ARG A 202 15.44 -7.48 -5.23
C ARG A 202 16.44 -7.65 -4.07
N ASP A 203 16.98 -6.56 -3.54
CA ASP A 203 17.89 -6.55 -2.40
C ASP A 203 17.18 -6.03 -1.14
N ASN A 204 15.83 -5.97 -1.18
CA ASN A 204 14.98 -5.54 -0.09
C ASN A 204 15.14 -4.07 0.30
N ARG A 205 15.63 -3.21 -0.61
CA ARG A 205 15.68 -1.76 -0.41
C ARG A 205 14.35 -1.14 -0.79
N SER A 206 13.85 -0.23 0.04
CA SER A 206 12.62 0.50 -0.24
C SER A 206 12.77 1.38 -1.48
N LEU A 207 11.76 1.35 -2.34
CA LEU A 207 11.57 2.18 -3.53
C LEU A 207 10.53 3.29 -3.26
N GLY A 208 10.08 3.40 -2.01
CA GLY A 208 9.09 4.36 -1.56
C GLY A 208 7.86 3.69 -0.95
N ARG A 209 7.27 4.40 0.02
CA ARG A 209 5.99 4.10 0.65
C ARG A 209 4.97 5.14 0.24
N TYR A 210 3.79 4.69 -0.17
CA TYR A 210 2.75 5.51 -0.77
C TYR A 210 1.44 5.25 -0.03
N ALA A 211 0.83 6.32 0.49
CA ALA A 211 -0.44 6.24 1.21
C ALA A 211 -1.61 6.05 0.24
N VAL A 212 -2.58 5.25 0.63
CA VAL A 212 -3.83 5.06 -0.12
C VAL A 212 -4.79 6.20 0.22
N PRO A 213 -5.52 6.78 -0.76
CA PRO A 213 -6.55 7.76 -0.49
C PRO A 213 -7.62 7.23 0.48
N VAL A 214 -8.12 8.10 1.35
CA VAL A 214 -9.24 7.80 2.24
C VAL A 214 -10.55 7.77 1.45
N ALA A 215 -11.33 6.70 1.64
CA ALA A 215 -12.69 6.53 1.17
C ALA A 215 -13.45 5.61 2.15
N ASN A 216 -13.94 6.20 3.24
CA ASN A 216 -14.79 5.53 4.21
C ASN A 216 -16.04 4.98 3.52
N GLU A 217 -16.36 3.71 3.78
CA GLU A 217 -17.38 2.91 3.12
C GLU A 217 -17.29 2.97 1.59
N GLY A 218 -16.10 3.26 1.03
CA GLY A 218 -15.87 3.56 -0.37
C GLY A 218 -14.81 2.67 -1.01
N LEU A 219 -14.57 2.89 -2.29
CA LEU A 219 -13.45 2.27 -2.99
C LEU A 219 -12.28 3.27 -3.08
N SER A 220 -11.07 2.79 -2.87
CA SER A 220 -9.84 3.55 -3.08
C SER A 220 -8.93 2.79 -4.02
N PHE A 221 -8.29 3.49 -4.94
CA PHE A 221 -7.27 2.93 -5.80
C PHE A 221 -5.93 3.62 -5.53
N LEU A 222 -4.89 2.82 -5.43
CA LEU A 222 -3.50 3.26 -5.48
C LEU A 222 -2.75 2.35 -6.47
N GLY A 223 -1.92 2.95 -7.30
CA GLY A 223 -0.98 2.22 -8.15
C GLY A 223 0.25 3.05 -8.43
N VAL A 224 1.41 2.40 -8.38
CA VAL A 224 2.70 3.04 -8.65
C VAL A 224 3.41 2.28 -9.78
N VAL A 225 3.83 3.03 -10.81
CA VAL A 225 4.54 2.52 -11.97
C VAL A 225 5.93 3.13 -12.04
N PHE A 226 6.96 2.29 -12.10
CA PHE A 226 8.35 2.66 -12.29
C PHE A 226 8.72 2.59 -13.79
N GLU A 227 9.86 3.13 -14.18
CA GLU A 227 10.31 3.11 -15.58
C GLU A 227 10.58 1.69 -16.11
N ARG A 228 11.02 0.78 -15.24
CA ARG A 228 11.37 -0.61 -15.58
C ARG A 228 10.91 -1.57 -14.48
N ALA A 229 10.96 -2.87 -14.75
CA ALA A 229 10.67 -3.90 -13.75
C ALA A 229 11.73 -3.89 -12.62
N VAL A 230 11.40 -3.26 -11.49
CA VAL A 230 12.28 -3.13 -10.32
C VAL A 230 11.65 -3.62 -9.03
N VAL A 231 10.32 -3.75 -8.98
CA VAL A 231 9.59 -4.12 -7.77
C VAL A 231 9.62 -5.64 -7.64
N ALA A 232 10.40 -6.16 -6.69
CA ALA A 232 10.47 -7.58 -6.40
C ALA A 232 9.53 -7.99 -5.25
N ARG A 233 9.18 -7.04 -4.38
CA ARG A 233 8.23 -7.23 -3.28
C ARG A 233 7.39 -5.98 -3.06
N VAL A 234 6.12 -6.16 -2.70
CA VAL A 234 5.25 -5.11 -2.19
C VAL A 234 4.82 -5.50 -0.80
N ARG A 235 5.02 -4.62 0.17
CA ARG A 235 4.34 -4.70 1.47
C ARG A 235 3.03 -3.93 1.36
N ILE A 236 1.96 -4.62 1.66
CA ILE A 236 0.59 -4.15 1.61
C ILE A 236 0.09 -4.07 3.05
N GLU A 237 -0.31 -2.88 3.50
CA GLU A 237 -0.89 -2.66 4.82
C GLU A 237 -2.39 -2.38 4.67
N TYR A 238 -3.20 -2.97 5.56
CA TYR A 238 -4.65 -2.89 5.56
C TYR A 238 -5.09 -2.13 6.82
N GLY A 239 -5.71 -0.97 6.67
CA GLY A 239 -6.20 -0.17 7.80
C GLY A 239 -5.17 -0.03 8.94
N SER A 240 -5.66 -0.04 10.18
CA SER A 240 -4.82 0.02 11.40
C SER A 240 -4.79 -1.30 12.19
N THR A 241 -5.65 -2.27 11.86
CA THR A 241 -5.78 -3.51 12.64
C THR A 241 -6.16 -4.71 11.76
N ALA A 242 -5.97 -5.91 12.29
CA ALA A 242 -6.41 -7.15 11.64
C ALA A 242 -7.95 -7.27 11.64
N LEU A 243 -8.50 -8.05 10.71
CA LEU A 243 -9.92 -8.40 10.72
C LEU A 243 -10.37 -8.99 12.07
N GLY A 244 -11.52 -8.54 12.57
CA GLY A 244 -12.12 -8.99 13.83
C GLY A 244 -12.94 -7.88 14.51
N PRO A 245 -12.33 -6.76 14.93
CA PRO A 245 -13.03 -5.64 15.56
C PRO A 245 -14.07 -5.00 14.64
N ASN A 246 -15.02 -4.27 15.21
CA ASN A 246 -15.84 -3.37 14.41
C ASN A 246 -14.96 -2.26 13.83
N ASP A 247 -15.23 -1.89 12.57
CA ASP A 247 -14.65 -0.68 12.00
C ASP A 247 -15.21 0.56 12.72
N GLY A 248 -14.37 1.57 12.97
CA GLY A 248 -14.77 2.76 13.69
C GLY A 248 -13.62 3.69 14.16
N PRO A 249 -13.83 4.51 15.20
CA PRO A 249 -12.85 5.48 15.69
C PRO A 249 -11.49 4.91 16.08
N ASP A 250 -11.50 3.73 16.72
CA ASP A 250 -10.31 3.12 17.34
C ASP A 250 -9.67 2.01 16.47
N ALA A 251 -10.34 1.62 15.39
CA ALA A 251 -9.93 0.55 14.47
C ALA A 251 -10.37 0.90 13.05
N ASP A 252 -9.40 0.96 12.12
CA ASP A 252 -9.64 1.08 10.68
C ASP A 252 -9.42 -0.31 10.07
N VAL A 253 -10.44 -0.87 9.45
CA VAL A 253 -10.44 -2.20 8.86
C VAL A 253 -10.75 -2.09 7.37
N SER A 254 -9.71 -2.15 6.54
CA SER A 254 -9.87 -2.21 5.09
C SER A 254 -9.63 -3.62 4.56
N VAL A 255 -10.29 -3.99 3.47
CA VAL A 255 -9.93 -5.18 2.67
C VAL A 255 -9.72 -4.79 1.22
N MET A 256 -9.34 -5.72 0.36
CA MET A 256 -9.02 -5.41 -1.03
C MET A 256 -9.84 -6.21 -2.03
N ASP A 257 -9.92 -5.66 -3.23
CA ASP A 257 -10.49 -6.28 -4.41
C ASP A 257 -9.39 -6.39 -5.46
N ASP A 258 -9.62 -6.00 -6.71
CA ASP A 258 -8.71 -6.17 -7.83
C ASP A 258 -7.24 -5.79 -7.59
N PHE A 259 -6.32 -6.70 -7.92
CA PHE A 259 -4.87 -6.43 -8.00
C PHE A 259 -4.44 -6.33 -9.46
N ILE A 260 -3.61 -5.33 -9.78
CA ILE A 260 -3.11 -5.05 -11.12
C ILE A 260 -1.60 -4.79 -11.05
N TYR A 261 -0.81 -5.58 -11.78
CA TYR A 261 0.64 -5.41 -11.79
C TYR A 261 1.24 -5.67 -13.16
N GLY A 262 2.38 -5.03 -13.42
CA GLY A 262 3.12 -5.22 -14.67
C GLY A 262 3.54 -6.68 -14.85
N GLU A 263 3.73 -7.11 -16.09
CA GLU A 263 4.16 -8.48 -16.40
C GLU A 263 5.43 -8.87 -15.62
N PRO A 264 5.42 -9.95 -14.81
CA PRO A 264 6.60 -10.38 -14.07
C PRO A 264 7.77 -10.73 -15.00
N GLN A 265 8.87 -9.99 -14.87
CA GLN A 265 10.10 -10.19 -15.61
C GLN A 265 11.13 -10.88 -14.72
N ALA A 266 11.77 -11.93 -15.23
CA ALA A 266 12.79 -12.67 -14.48
C ALA A 266 13.87 -11.72 -13.94
N LEU A 267 14.23 -11.89 -12.67
CA LEU A 267 15.40 -11.23 -12.12
C LEU A 267 16.64 -11.83 -12.79
N GLY A 268 17.33 -11.04 -13.60
CA GLY A 268 18.63 -11.45 -14.14
C GLY A 268 19.64 -11.77 -13.01
N PRO A 269 20.79 -12.39 -13.34
CA PRO A 269 21.81 -12.74 -12.36
C PRO A 269 22.15 -11.55 -11.45
N LYS A 270 22.46 -11.81 -10.18
CA LYS A 270 23.09 -10.77 -9.36
C LYS A 270 24.46 -10.47 -9.97
N ALA A 271 24.73 -9.21 -10.31
CA ALA A 271 26.08 -8.81 -10.67
C ALA A 271 26.99 -9.16 -9.48
N SER A 272 27.99 -10.00 -9.71
CA SER A 272 28.98 -10.32 -8.70
C SER A 272 29.67 -9.03 -8.29
N SER A 273 29.59 -8.64 -7.01
CA SER A 273 30.47 -7.62 -6.47
C SER A 273 31.89 -8.22 -6.52
N GLY A 274 32.68 -7.81 -7.50
CA GLY A 274 34.10 -8.13 -7.52
C GLY A 274 34.73 -7.53 -6.26
N TYR A 275 35.30 -8.39 -5.43
CA TYR A 275 36.33 -8.01 -4.47
C TYR A 275 37.69 -8.17 -5.15
#